data_AF-A0A831GIC0-F1
#
_entry.id   AF-A0A831GIC0-F1
#
_cell.length_a   1.000
_cell.length_b   1.000
_cell.length_c   1.000
_cell.angle_alpha   90.00
_cell.angle_beta   90.00
_cell.angle_gamma   90.00
#
_symmetry.space_group_name_H-M   'P 1'
#
loop_
_entity.id
_entity.type
_entity.pdbx_description
1 polymer ?
#
loop_
_entity_poly.entity_id
_entity_poly.type
_entity_poly.pdbx_seq_one_letter_code
_entity_poly.pdbx_strand_id
1 'polypeptide(L)' 'MARKTKQEAQETRQHILDVALRLFSQQGVSSTSLGEIAKAAGVTRGAIYW' A
#
# COMPACT_ATOMS: atom_id res chain seq x y z
N MET A 1 16.82 13.40 -1.17
CA MET A 1 15.35 13.34 -1.38
C MET A 1 14.69 13.93 -0.15
N ALA A 2 13.81 14.92 -0.30
CA ALA A 2 13.12 15.52 0.84
C ALA A 2 12.22 14.48 1.52
N ARG A 3 12.25 14.43 2.85
CA ARG A 3 11.34 13.60 3.64
C ARG A 3 9.92 14.07 3.34
N LYS A 4 9.02 13.16 2.94
CA LYS A 4 7.59 13.46 2.78
C LYS A 4 7.06 14.11 4.06
N THR A 5 6.16 15.07 3.90
CA THR A 5 5.42 15.65 5.02
C THR A 5 4.58 14.58 5.71
N LYS A 6 4.20 14.81 6.97
CA LYS A 6 3.33 13.87 7.71
C LYS A 6 2.00 13.62 6.99
N GLN A 7 1.48 14.62 6.30
CA GLN A 7 0.23 14.53 5.56
C GLN A 7 0.36 13.61 4.33
N GLU A 8 1.37 13.82 3.49
CA GLU A 8 1.61 12.98 2.30
C GLU A 8 1.89 11.51 2.69
N ALA A 9 2.54 11.31 3.84
CA ALA A 9 2.73 9.99 4.43
C ALA A 9 1.40 9.31 4.77
N GLN A 10 0.48 10.04 5.41
CA GLN A 10 -0.84 9.54 5.76
C GLN A 10 -1.71 9.26 4.53
N GLU A 11 -1.64 10.11 3.51
CA GLU A 11 -2.31 9.90 2.22
C GLU A 11 -1.79 8.64 1.52
N THR A 12 -0.46 8.45 1.51
CA THR A 12 0.16 7.25 0.96
C THR A 12 -0.31 6.00 1.71
N ARG A 13 -0.38 6.06 3.05
CA ARG A 13 -0.88 4.95 3.87
C ARG A 13 -2.34 4.63 3.56
N GLN A 14 -3.20 5.63 3.49
CA GLN A 14 -4.61 5.43 3.18
C GLN A 14 -4.78 4.79 1.80
N HIS A 15 -4.04 5.27 0.81
CA HIS A 15 -4.05 4.69 -0.53
C HIS A 15 -3.65 3.21 -0.55
N ILE A 16 -2.61 2.83 0.19
CA ILE A 16 -2.18 1.43 0.34
C ILE A 16 -3.30 0.57 0.94
N LEU A 17 -4.00 1.07 1.97
CA LEU A 17 -5.10 0.34 2.61
C LEU A 17 -6.29 0.14 1.67
N ASP A 18 -6.66 1.16 0.89
CA ASP A 18 -7.77 1.08 -0.06
C ASP A 18 -7.48 0.04 -1.17
N VAL A 19 -6.23 0.01 -1.65
CA VAL A 19 -5.78 -0.98 -2.63
C VAL A 19 -5.75 -2.38 -2.03
N ALA A 20 -5.25 -2.53 -0.80
CA ALA A 20 -5.22 -3.81 -0.10
C ALA A 20 -6.63 -4.37 0.10
N LEU A 21 -7.59 -3.56 0.56
CA LEU A 21 -9.00 -3.95 0.71
C LEU A 21 -9.60 -4.42 -0.62
N ARG A 22 -9.31 -3.72 -1.71
CA ARG A 22 -9.76 -4.13 -3.05
C ARG A 22 -9.20 -5.51 -3.43
N LEU A 23 -7.90 -5.73 -3.29
CA LEU A 23 -7.28 -7.02 -3.61
C LEU A 23 -7.82 -8.14 -2.70
N PHE A 24 -7.94 -7.88 -1.40
CA PHE A 24 -8.52 -8.84 -0.46
C PHE A 24 -9.94 -9.22 -0.85
N SER A 25 -10.76 -8.26 -1.32
CA SER A 25 -12.12 -8.54 -1.78
C SER A 25 -12.19 -9.37 -3.07
N GLN A 26 -11.15 -9.31 -3.91
CA GLN A 26 -11.10 -9.99 -5.22
C GLN A 26 -10.55 -11.41 -5.15
N GLN A 27 -9.50 -11.64 -4.34
CA GLN A 27 -8.77 -12.92 -4.33
C GLN A 27 -8.55 -13.50 -2.93
N GLY A 28 -9.01 -12.82 -1.87
CA GLY A 28 -8.85 -13.23 -0.49
C GLY A 28 -7.50 -12.81 0.12
N VAL A 29 -7.46 -12.75 1.46
CA VAL A 29 -6.29 -12.28 2.22
C VAL A 29 -5.09 -13.22 2.03
N SER A 30 -5.30 -14.53 2.16
CA SER A 30 -4.22 -15.53 2.08
C SER A 30 -3.53 -15.57 0.71
N SER A 31 -4.23 -15.17 -0.35
CA SER A 31 -3.73 -15.14 -1.73
C SER A 31 -3.19 -13.77 -2.15
N THR A 32 -3.16 -12.78 -1.25
CA THR A 32 -2.70 -11.42 -1.55
C THR A 32 -1.40 -11.14 -0.83
N SER A 33 -0.32 -10.94 -1.59
CA SER A 33 0.99 -10.62 -1.02
C SER A 33 1.21 -9.12 -0.82
N LEU A 34 2.07 -8.75 0.13
CA LEU A 34 2.51 -7.35 0.31
C LEU A 34 3.21 -6.79 -0.96
N GLY A 35 3.83 -7.65 -1.76
CA GLY A 35 4.44 -7.26 -3.03
C GLY A 35 3.40 -6.86 -4.08
N GLU A 36 2.29 -7.60 -4.17
CA GLU A 36 1.17 -7.26 -5.04
C GLU A 36 0.49 -5.97 -4.61
N ILE A 37 0.25 -5.79 -3.30
CA ILE A 37 -0.31 -4.54 -2.76
C ILE A 37 0.58 -3.35 -3.12
N ALA A 38 1.90 -3.46 -2.90
CA ALA A 38 2.84 -2.39 -3.24
C ALA A 38 2.84 -2.06 -4.73
N LYS A 39 2.86 -3.09 -5.59
CA LYS A 39 2.80 -2.93 -7.04
C LYS A 39 1.49 -2.27 -7.48
N ALA A 40 0.36 -2.71 -6.94
CA ALA A 40 -0.96 -2.17 -7.27
C ALA A 40 -1.15 -0.73 -6.75
N ALA A 41 -0.56 -0.39 -5.61
CA ALA A 41 -0.57 0.96 -5.04
C ALA A 41 0.51 1.89 -5.64
N GLY A 42 1.35 1.41 -6.57
CA GLY A 42 2.40 2.21 -7.21
C GLY A 42 3.50 2.66 -6.26
N VAL A 43 3.74 1.93 -5.17
CA VAL A 43 4.75 2.26 -4.15
C VAL A 43 5.87 1.21 -4.12
N THR A 44 7.00 1.56 -3.52
CA THR A 44 8.04 0.58 -3.25
C THR A 44 7.58 -0.39 -2.16
N ARG A 45 8.08 -1.63 -2.18
CA ARG A 45 7.77 -2.61 -1.13
C ARG A 45 8.14 -2.12 0.27
N GLY A 46 9.20 -1.31 0.39
CA GLY A 46 9.61 -0.70 1.66
C GLY A 46 8.58 0.25 2.26
N ALA A 47 7.76 0.91 1.42
CA ALA A 47 6.72 1.84 1.89
C ALA A 47 5.59 1.15 2.67
N ILE A 48 5.44 -0.17 2.53
CA ILE A 48 4.47 -0.97 3.29
C ILE A 48 4.89 -1.11 4.76
N TYR A 49 6.18 -1.02 5.06
CA TYR A 49 6.74 -1.28 6.39
C TYR A 49 6.91 -0.01 7.26
N TRP A 50 6.55 1.16 6.73
CA TRP A 50 6.78 2.46 7.36
C TRP A 50 5.51 3.02 8.02
#